data_AF-A0AAD5KSX4-F1
#
_entry.id   AF-A0AAD5KSX4-F1
#
_cell.length_a   1.000
_cell.length_b   1.000
_cell.length_c   1.000
_cell.angle_alpha   90.00
_cell.angle_beta   90.00
_cell.angle_gamma   90.00
#
_symmetry.space_group_name_H-M   'P 1'
#
loop_
_entity.id
_entity.type
_entity.pdbx_description
1 polymer ?
#
loop_
_entity_poly.entity_id
_entity_poly.type
_entity_poly.pdbx_seq_one_letter_code
_entity_poly.pdbx_strand_id
1 'polypeptide(L)'
;MASRFVSTTRLVRAPLARQMARRTFASDAKDASPKFAEETFNGNIWRNTAIAIIAGVVIYRVDQHLTKQGDEKHPVTKWIEYHMESSDDMDKLNQQKLDEASKLAEYRLVAQDAQRAPIYRLRNPESFERASPRGLVTGNQVDLSDLKVRSD
;
A
#
# COMPACT_ATOMS: atom_id res chain seq x y z
N MET A 1 8.37 -5.90 56.57
CA MET A 1 9.29 -6.87 55.95
C MET A 1 8.98 -6.96 54.47
N ALA A 2 9.88 -6.40 53.64
CA ALA A 2 9.70 -6.30 52.20
C ALA A 2 10.45 -7.44 51.51
N SER A 3 9.75 -8.21 50.66
CA SER A 3 10.37 -9.17 49.75
C SER A 3 9.99 -8.76 48.34
N ARG A 4 10.92 -8.09 47.66
CA ARG A 4 10.83 -7.75 46.23
C ARG A 4 11.52 -8.88 45.46
N PHE A 5 10.75 -9.71 44.78
CA PHE A 5 11.28 -10.67 43.82
C PHE A 5 11.71 -9.92 42.56
N VAL A 6 13.03 -9.79 42.37
CA VAL A 6 13.64 -9.26 41.15
C VAL A 6 13.86 -10.44 40.20
N SER A 7 13.00 -10.59 39.19
CA SER A 7 13.23 -11.55 38.11
C SER A 7 14.12 -10.90 37.04
N THR A 8 15.38 -11.28 37.01
CA THR A 8 16.32 -10.88 35.96
C THR A 8 16.05 -11.68 34.68
N THR A 9 15.29 -11.12 33.75
CA THR A 9 15.12 -11.67 32.40
C THR A 9 16.40 -11.46 31.59
N ARG A 10 17.21 -12.52 31.43
CA ARG A 10 18.31 -12.54 30.46
C ARG A 10 17.71 -12.67 29.06
N LEU A 11 17.62 -11.55 28.35
CA LEU A 11 17.36 -11.53 26.92
C LEU A 11 18.53 -12.21 26.19
N VAL A 12 18.30 -13.40 25.65
CA VAL A 12 19.23 -14.06 24.71
C VAL A 12 19.19 -13.26 23.42
N ARG A 13 20.18 -12.38 23.24
CA ARG A 13 20.41 -11.60 22.04
C ARG A 13 20.99 -12.53 20.98
N ALA A 14 20.15 -13.19 20.19
CA ALA A 14 20.60 -13.90 18.99
C ALA A 14 21.20 -12.87 18.01
N PRO A 15 22.43 -13.08 17.48
CA PRO A 15 22.90 -12.25 16.39
C PRO A 15 22.10 -12.61 15.14
N LEU A 16 21.20 -11.71 14.72
CA LEU A 16 20.74 -11.63 13.34
C LEU A 16 21.95 -11.28 12.46
N ALA A 17 22.80 -12.27 12.19
CA ALA A 17 23.75 -12.20 11.11
C ALA A 17 22.92 -12.23 9.81
N ARG A 18 22.44 -11.04 9.40
CA ARG A 18 22.07 -10.78 8.01
C ARG A 18 23.31 -11.13 7.19
N GLN A 19 23.33 -12.32 6.62
CA GLN A 19 24.19 -12.63 5.48
C GLN A 19 23.77 -11.68 4.36
N MET A 20 24.36 -10.49 4.38
CA MET A 20 24.40 -9.58 3.25
C MET A 20 25.05 -10.37 2.12
N ALA A 21 24.25 -10.72 1.11
CA ALA A 21 24.74 -11.25 -0.14
C ALA A 21 25.87 -10.32 -0.63
N ARG A 22 27.11 -10.83 -0.60
CA ARG A 22 28.23 -10.20 -1.28
C ARG A 22 27.89 -10.20 -2.76
N ARG A 23 27.38 -9.08 -3.26
CA ARG A 23 27.39 -8.79 -4.70
C ARG A 23 28.84 -8.50 -5.08
N THR A 24 29.56 -9.54 -5.45
CA THR A 24 30.86 -9.44 -6.12
C THR A 24 30.61 -8.85 -7.51
N PHE A 25 31.11 -7.64 -7.74
CA PHE A 25 31.19 -7.07 -9.09
C PHE A 25 32.22 -7.88 -9.89
N ALA A 26 31.81 -8.37 -11.06
CA ALA A 26 32.64 -9.16 -11.96
C ALA A 26 33.79 -8.30 -12.50
N SER A 27 35.03 -8.68 -12.19
CA SER A 27 36.20 -8.23 -12.94
C SER A 27 36.29 -9.04 -14.23
N ASP A 28 36.32 -8.34 -15.35
CA ASP A 28 36.38 -8.87 -16.71
C ASP A 28 37.71 -9.61 -16.94
N ALA A 29 37.71 -10.93 -16.77
CA ALA A 29 38.82 -11.80 -17.12
C ALA A 29 38.52 -12.46 -18.47
N LYS A 30 39.33 -12.13 -19.48
CA LYS A 30 39.14 -12.50 -20.90
C LYS A 30 39.23 -14.00 -21.25
N ASP A 31 39.14 -14.90 -20.26
CA ASP A 31 39.10 -16.36 -20.44
C ASP A 31 37.96 -17.05 -19.66
N ALA A 32 36.87 -16.33 -19.36
CA ALA A 32 35.76 -16.86 -18.59
C ALA A 32 34.47 -16.96 -19.42
N SER A 33 34.42 -17.88 -20.39
CA SER A 33 33.13 -18.37 -20.87
C SER A 33 32.42 -19.05 -19.69
N PRO A 34 31.29 -18.52 -19.17
CA PRO A 34 30.58 -19.17 -18.08
C PRO A 34 30.11 -20.54 -18.54
N LYS A 35 30.70 -21.61 -18.00
CA LYS A 35 30.14 -22.96 -18.11
C LYS A 35 28.88 -23.00 -17.25
N PHE A 36 27.75 -22.65 -17.85
CA PHE A 36 26.45 -22.92 -17.26
C PHE A 36 26.29 -24.44 -17.13
N ALA A 37 25.86 -24.90 -15.96
CA ALA A 37 25.49 -26.30 -15.82
C ALA A 37 24.33 -26.59 -16.78
N GLU A 38 24.43 -27.67 -17.55
CA GLU A 38 23.38 -28.07 -18.49
C GLU A 38 22.09 -28.33 -17.71
N GLU A 39 21.09 -27.45 -17.87
CA GLU A 39 19.82 -27.56 -17.16
C GLU A 39 19.04 -28.76 -17.70
N THR A 40 19.19 -29.89 -17.01
CA THR A 40 18.43 -31.11 -17.30
C THR A 40 17.09 -31.08 -16.56
N PHE A 41 16.06 -31.75 -17.08
CA PHE A 41 14.73 -31.88 -16.43
C PHE A 41 14.75 -32.53 -15.03
N ASN A 42 15.90 -33.01 -14.55
CA ASN A 42 16.11 -33.50 -13.19
C ASN A 42 16.74 -32.43 -12.25
N GLY A 43 16.90 -31.20 -12.73
CA GLY A 43 17.37 -30.08 -11.92
C GLY A 43 16.39 -29.72 -10.80
N ASN A 44 16.89 -29.06 -9.76
CA ASN A 44 16.08 -28.68 -8.60
C ASN A 44 14.85 -27.83 -8.97
N ILE A 45 14.94 -27.01 -10.02
CA ILE A 45 13.82 -26.20 -10.52
C ILE A 45 12.71 -27.11 -11.05
N TRP A 46 13.02 -28.05 -11.94
CA TRP A 46 12.04 -28.95 -12.55
C TRP A 46 11.43 -29.95 -11.56
N ARG A 47 12.23 -30.41 -10.59
CA ARG A 47 11.72 -31.25 -9.50
C ARG A 47 10.73 -30.46 -8.62
N ASN A 48 11.09 -29.23 -8.26
CA ASN A 48 10.22 -28.40 -7.42
C ASN A 48 8.95 -27.98 -8.16
N THR A 49 9.02 -27.70 -9.47
CA THR A 49 7.83 -27.40 -10.29
C THR A 49 6.93 -28.62 -10.44
N ALA A 50 7.49 -29.81 -10.67
CA ALA A 50 6.71 -31.05 -10.71
C ALA A 50 6.01 -31.33 -9.37
N ILE A 51 6.71 -31.17 -8.24
CA ILE A 51 6.11 -31.29 -6.90
C ILE A 51 5.00 -30.25 -6.70
N ALA A 52 5.21 -29.00 -7.12
CA ALA A 52 4.20 -27.95 -7.01
C ALA A 52 2.94 -28.25 -7.82
N ILE A 53 3.09 -28.79 -9.04
CA ILE A 53 1.96 -29.20 -9.89
C ILE A 53 1.21 -30.35 -9.23
N ILE A 54 1.91 -31.38 -8.76
CA ILE A 54 1.29 -32.53 -8.09
C ILE A 54 0.55 -32.07 -6.82
N ALA A 55 1.19 -31.23 -6.00
CA ALA A 55 0.57 -30.67 -4.81
C ALA A 55 -0.69 -29.86 -5.16
N GLY A 56 -0.65 -29.05 -6.23
CA GLY A 56 -1.81 -28.31 -6.71
C GLY A 56 -2.96 -29.22 -7.14
N VAL A 57 -2.67 -30.32 -7.85
CA VAL A 57 -3.70 -31.29 -8.27
C VAL A 57 -4.31 -32.03 -7.08
N VAL A 58 -3.49 -32.41 -6.09
CA VAL A 58 -3.96 -33.06 -4.86
C VAL A 58 -4.87 -32.11 -4.09
N ILE A 59 -4.47 -30.85 -3.90
CA ILE A 59 -5.28 -29.84 -3.22
C ILE A 59 -6.60 -29.63 -3.97
N TYR A 60 -6.56 -29.49 -5.29
CA TYR A 60 -7.76 -29.33 -6.12
C TYR A 60 -8.72 -30.52 -6.01
N ARG A 61 -8.19 -31.74 -5.98
CA ARG A 61 -9.01 -32.95 -5.84
C ARG A 61 -9.63 -33.09 -4.45
N VAL A 62 -8.89 -32.73 -3.41
CA VAL A 62 -9.38 -32.70 -2.02
C VAL A 62 -10.46 -31.64 -1.87
N ASP A 63 -10.23 -30.43 -2.37
CA ASP A 63 -11.21 -29.35 -2.39
C ASP A 63 -12.49 -29.74 -3.13
N GLN A 64 -12.36 -30.34 -4.32
CA GLN A 64 -13.49 -30.91 -5.07
C GLN A 64 -14.25 -31.98 -4.28
N HIS A 65 -13.58 -32.80 -3.47
CA HIS A 65 -14.25 -33.85 -2.71
C HIS A 65 -15.01 -33.30 -1.50
N LEU A 66 -14.43 -32.30 -0.82
CA LEU A 66 -15.02 -31.63 0.34
C LEU A 66 -16.19 -30.73 -0.05
N THR A 67 -16.06 -30.01 -1.17
CA THR A 67 -17.05 -29.02 -1.62
C THR A 67 -18.22 -29.64 -2.40
N LYS A 68 -18.12 -30.89 -2.86
CA LYS A 68 -19.21 -31.60 -3.58
C LYS A 68 -20.43 -31.95 -2.73
N GLN A 69 -20.35 -31.82 -1.40
CA GLN A 69 -21.47 -32.12 -0.49
C GLN A 69 -22.47 -30.97 -0.33
N GLY A 70 -22.38 -29.92 -1.16
CA GLY A 70 -23.49 -29.02 -1.48
C GLY A 70 -23.73 -27.88 -0.49
N ASP A 71 -23.61 -28.12 0.82
CA ASP A 71 -23.97 -27.12 1.85
C ASP A 71 -22.86 -26.83 2.88
N GLU A 72 -21.78 -27.61 2.90
CA GLU A 72 -20.71 -27.42 3.88
C GLU A 72 -19.61 -26.50 3.37
N LYS A 73 -19.42 -25.37 4.06
CA LYS A 73 -18.28 -24.46 3.82
C LYS A 73 -16.97 -25.23 3.93
N HIS A 74 -16.03 -24.93 3.03
CA HIS A 74 -14.70 -25.54 3.06
C HIS A 74 -14.07 -25.42 4.47
N PRO A 75 -13.43 -26.47 5.02
CA PRO A 75 -12.96 -26.47 6.41
C PRO A 75 -11.98 -25.34 6.71
N VAL A 76 -11.18 -24.92 5.73
CA VAL A 76 -10.30 -23.75 5.86
C VAL A 76 -11.12 -22.46 6.00
N THR A 77 -12.19 -22.29 5.21
CA THR A 77 -13.08 -21.14 5.33
C THR A 77 -13.77 -21.13 6.70
N LYS A 78 -14.23 -22.29 7.19
CA LYS A 78 -14.80 -22.42 8.53
C LYS A 78 -13.80 -22.08 9.65
N TRP A 79 -12.54 -22.49 9.48
CA TRP A 79 -11.47 -22.14 10.43
C TRP A 79 -11.16 -20.65 10.43
N ILE A 80 -11.16 -20.02 9.26
CA ILE A 80 -11.00 -18.57 9.13
C ILE A 80 -12.19 -17.87 9.79
N GLU A 81 -13.43 -18.26 9.46
CA GLU A 81 -14.65 -17.69 10.04
C GLU A 81 -14.68 -17.80 11.57
N TYR A 82 -14.22 -18.91 12.13
CA TYR A 82 -14.15 -19.08 13.59
C TYR A 82 -13.24 -18.05 14.29
N HIS A 83 -12.18 -17.60 13.62
CA HIS A 83 -11.26 -16.59 14.16
C HIS A 83 -11.61 -15.16 13.74
N MET A 84 -12.56 -14.99 12.82
CA MET A 84 -13.05 -13.68 12.42
C MET A 84 -14.18 -13.24 13.36
N GLU A 85 -14.31 -11.93 13.51
CA GLU A 85 -15.44 -11.34 14.22
C GLU A 85 -16.73 -11.52 13.41
N SER A 86 -17.86 -11.66 14.10
CA SER A 86 -19.16 -11.90 13.46
C SER A 86 -19.53 -10.75 12.51
N SER A 87 -20.18 -11.09 11.39
CA SER A 87 -20.73 -10.09 10.45
C SER A 87 -21.64 -9.10 11.16
N ASP A 88 -22.46 -9.59 12.09
CA ASP A 88 -23.45 -8.78 12.79
C ASP A 88 -22.79 -7.72 13.68
N ASP A 89 -21.63 -8.02 14.26
CA ASP A 89 -20.91 -7.09 15.12
C ASP A 89 -20.18 -6.03 14.27
N MET A 90 -19.66 -6.43 13.11
CA MET A 90 -19.11 -5.49 12.13
C MET A 90 -20.20 -4.56 11.57
N ASP A 91 -21.40 -5.06 11.32
CA ASP A 91 -22.53 -4.26 10.85
C ASP A 91 -22.97 -3.25 11.90
N LYS A 92 -23.03 -3.63 13.18
CA LYS A 92 -23.30 -2.69 14.29
C LYS A 92 -22.23 -1.59 14.37
N LEU A 93 -20.95 -1.95 14.26
CA LEU A 93 -19.85 -0.98 14.28
C LEU A 93 -19.90 -0.04 13.07
N ASN A 94 -20.27 -0.56 11.90
CA ASN A 94 -20.44 0.26 10.70
C ASN A 94 -21.62 1.23 10.84
N GLN A 95 -22.75 0.77 11.37
CA GLN A 95 -23.90 1.63 11.67
C GLN A 95 -23.53 2.75 12.64
N GLN A 96 -22.83 2.43 13.73
CA GLN A 96 -22.36 3.44 14.69
C GLN A 96 -21.47 4.50 14.03
N LYS A 97 -20.55 4.09 13.15
CA LYS A 97 -19.68 5.03 12.42
C LYS A 97 -20.45 5.90 11.44
N LEU A 98 -21.48 5.35 10.78
CA LEU A 98 -22.35 6.12 9.90
C LEU A 98 -23.14 7.17 10.69
N ASP A 99 -23.64 6.81 11.87
CA ASP A 99 -24.33 7.74 12.78
C ASP A 99 -23.41 8.83 13.34
N GLU A 100 -22.15 8.50 13.63
CA GLU A 100 -21.16 9.50 14.03
C GLU A 100 -20.79 10.44 12.90
N ALA A 101 -20.64 9.91 11.68
CA ALA A 101 -20.35 10.70 10.50
C ALA A 101 -21.49 11.66 10.14
N SER A 102 -22.75 11.22 10.27
CA SER A 102 -23.92 12.07 10.04
C SER A 102 -23.99 13.21 11.06
N LYS A 103 -23.82 12.90 12.35
CA LYS A 103 -23.75 13.93 13.42
C LYS A 103 -22.63 14.93 13.16
N LEU A 104 -21.44 14.47 12.78
CA LEU A 104 -20.31 15.34 12.48
C LEU A 104 -20.64 16.28 11.30
N ALA A 105 -21.29 15.76 10.26
CA ALA A 105 -21.71 16.56 9.11
C ALA A 105 -22.73 17.64 9.52
N GLU A 106 -23.71 17.31 10.37
CA GLU A 106 -24.67 18.28 10.91
C GLU A 106 -23.97 19.37 11.73
N TYR A 107 -23.05 18.99 12.65
CA TYR A 107 -22.28 19.95 13.42
C TYR A 107 -21.43 20.86 12.52
N ARG A 108 -20.85 20.30 11.45
CA ARG A 108 -20.07 21.08 10.50
C ARG A 108 -20.94 22.09 9.76
N LEU A 109 -22.15 21.73 9.38
CA LEU A 109 -23.10 22.64 8.73
C LEU A 109 -23.46 23.80 9.66
N VAL A 110 -23.81 23.51 10.92
CA VAL A 110 -24.11 24.54 11.93
C VAL A 110 -22.91 25.44 12.17
N ALA A 111 -21.70 24.87 12.22
CA ALA A 111 -20.47 25.66 12.38
C ALA A 111 -20.19 26.55 11.16
N GLN A 112 -20.51 26.10 9.94
CA GLN A 112 -20.38 26.90 8.72
C GLN A 112 -21.39 28.06 8.69
N ASP A 113 -22.64 27.81 9.07
CA ASP A 113 -23.68 28.85 9.14
C ASP A 113 -23.39 29.87 10.24
N ALA A 114 -22.79 29.42 11.35
CA ALA A 114 -22.39 30.31 12.44
C ALA A 114 -21.12 31.12 12.13
N GLN A 115 -20.33 30.74 11.12
CA GLN A 115 -19.13 31.49 10.74
C GLN A 115 -19.50 32.77 10.00
N ARG A 116 -18.98 33.90 10.49
CA ARG A 116 -19.09 35.18 9.80
C ARG A 116 -18.40 35.08 8.43
N ALA A 117 -19.03 35.63 7.39
CA ALA A 117 -18.46 35.68 6.04
C ALA A 117 -16.98 36.14 6.07
N PRO A 118 -16.05 35.43 5.40
CA PRO A 118 -14.63 35.78 5.41
C PRO A 118 -14.40 37.20 4.91
N ILE A 119 -13.86 38.06 5.77
CA ILE A 119 -13.49 39.43 5.38
C ILE A 119 -12.08 39.37 4.79
N TYR A 120 -11.99 39.38 3.47
CA TYR A 120 -10.71 39.52 2.77
C TYR A 120 -10.20 40.96 2.94
N ARG A 121 -9.18 41.13 3.77
CA ARG A 121 -8.43 42.39 3.83
C ARG A 121 -7.25 42.27 2.87
N LEU A 122 -7.28 43.05 1.80
CA LEU A 122 -6.13 43.19 0.92
C LEU A 122 -5.00 43.83 1.72
N ARG A 123 -3.90 43.10 1.94
CA ARG A 123 -2.73 43.64 2.66
C ARG A 123 -2.12 44.83 1.90
N ASN A 124 -2.05 44.71 0.58
CA ASN A 124 -1.52 45.73 -0.32
C ASN A 124 -2.52 45.92 -1.48
N PRO A 125 -3.55 46.76 -1.34
CA PRO A 125 -4.47 47.03 -2.45
C PRO A 125 -3.74 47.67 -3.64
N GLU A 126 -2.64 48.39 -3.42
CA GLU A 126 -1.87 49.02 -4.49
C GLU A 126 -1.09 48.02 -5.37
N SER A 127 -1.00 46.74 -5.01
CA SER A 127 -0.30 45.76 -5.86
C SER A 127 -1.02 45.50 -7.19
N PHE A 128 -2.34 45.69 -7.24
CA PHE A 128 -3.12 45.57 -8.48
C PHE A 128 -2.74 46.66 -9.48
N GLU A 129 -2.45 47.87 -9.01
CA GLU A 129 -2.00 48.99 -9.84
C GLU A 129 -0.50 48.90 -10.20
N ARG A 130 0.28 48.13 -9.42
CA ARG A 130 1.75 47.97 -9.57
C ARG A 130 2.17 46.78 -10.44
N ALA A 131 1.26 46.10 -11.14
CA ALA A 131 1.54 44.88 -11.90
C ALA A 131 2.74 45.01 -12.87
N SER A 132 3.03 46.23 -13.32
CA SER A 132 4.27 46.57 -14.02
C SER A 132 4.79 47.92 -13.53
N PRO A 133 6.09 48.06 -13.18
CA PRO A 133 6.71 49.36 -12.93
C PRO A 133 6.59 50.37 -14.09
N ARG A 134 6.16 49.91 -15.28
CA ARG A 134 5.92 50.73 -16.47
C ARG A 134 4.48 50.62 -17.01
N GLY A 135 3.53 50.04 -16.26
CA GLY A 135 2.14 49.90 -16.70
C GLY A 135 1.94 49.01 -17.94
N LEU A 136 2.83 48.04 -18.17
CA LEU A 136 2.72 47.12 -19.29
C LEU A 136 1.53 46.17 -19.08
N VAL A 137 0.60 46.16 -20.04
CA VAL A 137 -0.51 45.21 -20.09
C VAL A 137 0.05 43.79 -20.20
N THR A 138 -0.52 42.85 -19.44
CA THR A 138 -0.17 41.43 -19.53
C THR A 138 -0.38 40.94 -20.96
N GLY A 139 0.62 40.26 -21.53
CA GLY A 139 0.59 39.79 -22.92
C GLY A 139 1.53 40.53 -23.87
N ASN A 140 1.99 41.74 -23.53
CA ASN A 140 2.93 42.50 -24.37
C ASN A 140 4.40 42.10 -24.19
N GLN A 141 4.70 41.18 -23.29
CA GLN A 141 6.08 40.83 -22.90
C GLN A 141 6.62 39.57 -23.58
N VAL A 142 5.76 38.81 -24.26
CA VAL A 142 6.14 37.56 -24.91
C VAL A 142 6.12 37.80 -26.41
N ASP A 143 7.27 37.64 -27.05
CA ASP A 143 7.39 37.64 -28.51
C ASP A 143 6.77 36.35 -29.06
N LEU A 144 5.65 36.47 -29.77
CA LEU A 144 4.93 35.36 -30.39
C LEU A 144 5.20 35.26 -31.89
N SER A 145 6.21 35.96 -32.40
CA SER A 145 6.51 36.00 -33.84
C SER A 145 6.88 34.64 -34.44
N ASP A 146 7.39 33.70 -33.64
CA ASP A 146 7.70 32.32 -34.07
C ASP A 146 6.68 31.26 -33.57
N LEU A 147 5.48 31.68 -33.17
CA LEU A 147 4.46 30.74 -32.73
C LEU A 147 3.83 29.99 -33.92
N LYS A 148 4.29 28.77 -34.20
CA LYS A 148 3.63 27.85 -35.14
C LYS A 148 2.44 27.16 -34.47
N VAL A 149 1.25 27.71 -34.67
CA VAL A 149 0.00 27.07 -34.23
C VAL A 149 -0.29 25.87 -35.12
N ARG A 150 -0.41 24.68 -34.52
CA ARG A 150 -0.83 23.46 -35.24
C ARG A 150 -2.35 23.52 -35.46
N SER A 151 -2.78 23.63 -36.71
CA SER A 151 -4.16 23.38 -37.10
C SER A 151 -4.34 21.87 -37.25
N ASP A 152 -5.12 21.27 -36.36
CA ASP A 152 -5.66 19.92 -36.56
C ASP A 152 -6.69 19.93 -37.70
#